data_AF-A0A0A0JNU0-F1
#
_entry.id   AF-A0A0A0JNU0-F1
#
_cell.length_a   1.000
_cell.length_b   1.000
_cell.length_c   1.000
_cell.angle_alpha   90.00
_cell.angle_beta   90.00
_cell.angle_gamma   90.00
#
_symmetry.space_group_name_H-M   'P 1'
#
loop_
_entity.id
_entity.type
_entity.pdbx_description
1 polymer ?
#
loop_
_entity_poly.entity_id
_entity_poly.type
_entity_poly.pdbx_seq_one_letter_code
_entity_poly.pdbx_strand_id
1 'polypeptide(L)' 'MYAAALQYVRKVSGSTKPSQANQAAFDAAVAEVAHATQHLLDHLVTNAPPKDREVEAAKARARSAERYGRVAG' A
#
# COMPACT_ATOMS: atom_id res chain seq x y z
N MET A 1 1.95 8.09 -2.98
CA MET A 1 2.47 7.86 -1.61
C MET A 1 1.56 8.40 -0.52
N TYR A 2 1.02 9.62 -0.64
CA TYR A 2 0.16 10.24 0.39
C TYR A 2 -0.98 9.37 0.92
N ALA A 3 -1.79 8.76 0.04
CA ALA A 3 -2.94 7.95 0.47
C ALA A 3 -2.53 6.73 1.32
N ALA A 4 -1.40 6.09 1.02
CA ALA A 4 -0.87 4.98 1.81
C ALA A 4 -0.34 5.46 3.16
N ALA A 5 0.40 6.57 3.17
CA ALA A 5 0.89 7.22 4.40
C ALA A 5 -0.27 7.63 5.32
N LEU A 6 -1.35 8.20 4.76
CA LEU A 6 -2.55 8.54 5.52
C LEU A 6 -3.18 7.32 6.19
N GLN A 7 -3.30 6.20 5.48
CA GLN A 7 -3.84 4.97 6.05
C GLN A 7 -2.93 4.41 7.15
N TYR A 8 -1.61 4.47 6.96
CA TYR A 8 -0.64 4.09 7.99
C TYR A 8 -0.77 4.93 9.26
N VAL A 9 -0.78 6.26 9.12
CA VAL A 9 -0.90 7.18 10.26
C VAL A 9 -2.22 6.97 11.00
N ARG A 10 -3.35 6.80 10.28
CA ARG A 10 -4.64 6.44 10.90
C ARG A 10 -4.60 5.13 11.66
N LYS A 11 -3.93 4.12 11.09
CA LYS A 11 -3.79 2.81 11.71
C LYS A 11 -2.97 2.86 13.00
N VAL A 12 -1.86 3.58 13.01
CA VAL A 12 -0.93 3.67 14.16
C VAL A 12 -1.49 4.57 15.26
N SER A 13 -2.08 5.70 14.89
CA SER A 13 -2.67 6.65 15.86
C SER A 13 -3.98 6.15 16.51
N GLY A 14 -4.62 5.14 15.93
CA GLY A 14 -5.94 4.67 16.36
C GLY A 14 -7.09 5.64 16.03
N SER A 15 -6.83 6.71 15.28
CA SER A 15 -7.83 7.69 14.87
C SER A 15 -7.95 7.78 13.35
N THR A 16 -9.15 7.52 12.84
CA THR A 16 -9.47 7.70 11.41
C THR A 16 -9.71 9.16 11.04
N LYS A 17 -10.02 10.01 12.02
CA LYS A 17 -10.26 11.44 11.85
C LYS A 17 -9.65 12.23 13.02
N PRO A 18 -8.53 12.94 12.82
CA PRO A 18 -7.93 13.74 13.88
C PRO A 18 -8.88 14.84 14.37
N SER A 19 -8.74 15.22 15.64
CA SER A 19 -9.36 16.44 16.16
C SER A 19 -8.71 17.67 15.51
N GLN A 20 -9.39 18.83 15.55
CA GLN A 20 -8.81 20.09 15.06
C GLN A 20 -7.45 20.39 15.69
N ALA A 21 -7.31 20.16 17.00
CA ALA A 21 -6.07 20.38 17.73
C ALA A 21 -4.91 19.51 17.23
N ASN A 22 -5.20 18.30 16.72
CA ASN A 22 -4.19 17.35 16.25
C ASN A 22 -3.98 17.38 14.74
N GLN A 23 -4.72 18.21 14.00
CA GLN A 23 -4.71 18.23 12.54
C GLN A 23 -3.30 18.49 12.00
N ALA A 24 -2.61 19.52 12.51
CA ALA A 24 -1.26 19.86 12.08
C ALA A 24 -0.24 18.73 12.32
N ALA A 25 -0.34 18.04 13.47
CA ALA A 25 0.53 16.91 13.78
C ALA A 25 0.25 15.71 12.86
N PHE A 26 -1.02 15.46 12.53
CA PHE A 26 -1.40 14.43 11.56
C PHE A 26 -0.86 14.73 10.17
N ASP A 27 -1.05 15.96 9.69
CA ASP A 27 -0.64 16.36 8.35
C ASP A 27 0.89 16.28 8.19
N ALA A 28 1.63 16.72 9.21
CA ALA A 28 3.09 16.58 9.25
C ALA A 28 3.53 15.10 9.21
N ALA A 29 2.95 14.25 10.05
CA ALA A 29 3.28 12.83 10.08
C ALA A 29 2.99 12.13 8.75
N VAL A 30 1.87 12.45 8.10
CA VAL A 30 1.54 11.89 6.78
C VAL A 30 2.55 12.34 5.72
N ALA A 31 2.95 13.61 5.73
CA ALA A 31 3.95 14.14 4.80
C ALA A 31 5.32 13.46 4.99
N GLU A 32 5.78 13.33 6.23
CA GLU A 32 7.07 12.70 6.55
C GLU A 32 7.10 11.22 6.15
N VAL A 33 6.05 10.46 6.47
CA VAL A 33 5.95 9.04 6.08
C VAL A 33 5.89 8.90 4.55
N ALA A 34 5.14 9.76 3.87
CA ALA A 34 5.07 9.75 2.41
C ALA A 34 6.45 10.05 1.79
N HIS A 35 7.16 11.04 2.32
CA HIS A 35 8.50 11.41 1.88
C HIS A 35 9.52 10.30 2.12
N ALA A 36 9.59 9.74 3.34
CA ALA A 36 10.51 8.67 3.68
C ALA A 36 10.26 7.41 2.82
N THR A 37 8.99 7.07 2.58
CA THR A 37 8.63 5.94 1.72
C THR A 37 9.03 6.20 0.27
N GLN A 38 8.79 7.41 -0.26
CA GLN A 38 9.21 7.75 -1.61
C GLN A 38 10.73 7.68 -1.75
N HIS A 39 11.46 8.26 -0.80
CA HIS A 39 12.92 8.21 -0.76
C HIS A 39 13.44 6.77 -0.76
N LEU A 40 12.86 5.88 0.05
CA LEU A 40 13.20 4.46 0.01
C LEU A 40 13.00 3.87 -1.39
N LEU A 41 11.82 4.07 -1.98
CA LEU A 41 11.48 3.50 -3.29
C LEU A 41 12.41 4.01 -4.40
N ASP A 42 12.82 5.27 -4.34
CA ASP A 42 13.77 5.85 -5.30
C ASP A 42 15.17 5.23 -5.20
N HIS A 43 15.54 4.70 -4.03
CA HIS A 43 16.84 4.08 -3.77
C HIS A 43 16.82 2.55 -3.90
N LEU A 44 15.65 1.92 -4.06
CA LEU A 44 15.57 0.48 -4.25
C LEU A 44 16.11 0.11 -5.64
N VAL A 45 17.24 -0.59 -5.67
CA VAL A 45 17.74 -1.24 -6.88
C VAL A 45 17.02 -2.58 -7.05
N THR A 46 16.35 -2.77 -8.18
CA THR A 46 15.76 -4.05 -8.56
C THR A 46 16.43 -4.61 -9.80
N ASN A 47 16.96 -5.83 -9.69
CA ASN A 47 17.45 -6.61 -10.84
C ASN A 47 16.33 -7.43 -11.48
N ALA A 48 15.13 -7.44 -10.89
CA ALA A 48 13.99 -8.16 -11.44
C ALA A 48 13.41 -7.40 -12.64
N PRO A 49 13.09 -8.09 -13.75
CA PRO A 49 12.41 -7.46 -14.88
C PRO A 49 11.09 -6.82 -14.43
N PRO A 50 10.69 -5.68 -15.01
CA PRO A 50 9.44 -5.02 -14.68
C PRO A 50 8.27 -5.99 -14.73
N LYS A 51 7.51 -6.09 -13.65
CA LYS A 51 6.31 -6.93 -13.62
C LYS A 51 5.18 -6.24 -14.37
N ASP A 52 4.70 -6.91 -15.40
CA ASP A 52 3.48 -6.51 -16.09
C ASP A 52 2.26 -6.78 -15.19
N ARG A 53 1.49 -5.74 -14.91
CA ARG A 53 0.32 -5.81 -14.03
C ARG A 53 -0.79 -6.69 -14.61
N GLU A 54 -0.98 -6.72 -15.93
CA GLU A 54 -2.00 -7.55 -16.58
C GLU A 54 -1.64 -9.03 -16.49
N VAL A 55 -0.37 -9.35 -16.68
CA VAL A 55 0.16 -10.72 -16.55
C VAL A 55 0.02 -11.22 -15.12
N GLU A 56 0.35 -10.40 -14.12
CA GLU A 56 0.22 -10.81 -12.71
C GLU A 56 -1.26 -10.93 -12.28
N ALA A 57 -2.15 -10.08 -12.81
CA ALA A 57 -3.59 -10.20 -12.59
C ALA A 57 -4.19 -11.45 -13.27
N ALA A 58 -3.73 -11.81 -14.47
CA ALA A 58 -4.12 -13.06 -15.14
C ALA A 58 -3.68 -14.30 -14.34
N LYS A 59 -2.43 -14.31 -13.85
CA LYS A 59 -1.93 -15.38 -12.95
C LYS A 59 -2.72 -15.46 -11.65
N ALA A 60 -3.12 -14.32 -11.07
CA ALA A 60 -3.96 -14.30 -9.88
C ALA A 60 -5.35 -14.92 -10.15
N ARG A 61 -5.98 -14.57 -11.27
CA ARG A 61 -7.27 -15.15 -11.70
C ARG A 61 -7.17 -16.66 -11.94
N ALA A 62 -6.13 -17.12 -12.64
CA ALA A 62 -5.89 -18.54 -12.87
C ALA A 62 -5.75 -19.32 -11.54
N ARG A 63 -4.93 -18.82 -10.60
CA ARG A 63 -4.78 -19.42 -9.27
C ARG A 63 -6.08 -19.45 -8.47
N SER A 64 -6.95 -18.44 -8.60
CA SER A 64 -8.27 -18.47 -7.96
C SER A 64 -9.18 -19.54 -8.59
N ALA A 65 -9.17 -19.69 -9.92
CA ALA A 65 -9.98 -20.68 -10.61
C ALA A 65 -9.60 -22.12 -10.20
N GLU A 66 -8.31 -22.41 -10.05
CA GLU A 66 -7.83 -23.70 -9.53
C GLU A 66 -8.29 -23.96 -8.09
N ARG A 67 -8.25 -22.94 -7.23
CA ARG A 67 -8.68 -23.05 -5.83
C ARG A 67 -10.18 -23.30 -5.69
N TYR A 68 -11.01 -22.54 -6.40
CA TYR A 68 -12.47 -22.67 -6.31
C TYR A 68 -13.01 -23.86 -7.13
N GLY A 69 -12.34 -24.23 -8.22
CA GLY A 69 -12.67 -25.43 -9.00
C GLY A 69 -12.39 -26.72 -8.24
N ARG A 70 -11.35 -26.76 -7.39
CA ARG A 70 -11.00 -27.93 -6.57
C ARG A 70 -11.94 -28.17 -5.38
N VAL A 71 -12.63 -27.13 -4.89
CA VAL A 71 -13.57 -27.24 -3.76
C VAL A 71 -14.98 -27.62 -4.23
N ALA A 72 -15.29 -27.44 -5.51
CA ALA A 72 -16.59 -27.73 -6.11
C ALA A 72 -16.71 -29.13 -6.76
N GLY A 73 -15.72 -30.01 -6.55
CA GLY A 73 -15.66 -31.37 -7.10
C GLY A 73 -15.61 -32.44 -6.02
#